data_AF-A0A5A9FMR5-F1
#
_entry.id   AF-A0A5A9FMR5-F1
#
_cell.length_a   1.000
_cell.length_b   1.000
_cell.length_c   1.000
_cell.angle_alpha   90.00
_cell.angle_beta   90.00
_cell.angle_gamma   90.00
#
_symmetry.space_group_name_H-M   'P 1'
#
loop_
_entity.id
_entity.type
_entity.pdbx_description
1 polymer ?
#
loop_
_entity_poly.entity_id
_entity_poly.type
_entity_poly.pdbx_seq_one_letter_code
_entity_poly.pdbx_strand_id
1 'polypeptide(L)'
;MTRPPSPPRSPQDAFSVAELTQRAASLGAALEEARAEAEAGVLIDLAGLEDRVARLCAEAEGMPHSEARALLGPLGNLVAALDPLAAALADQQAKREHSIAAALAGRDDPHTARQRAAAAYGRTGPGRTDELP
;
A
#
# COMPACT_ATOMS: atom_id res chain seq x y z
N MET A 1 -19.13 22.62 -50.48
CA MET A 1 -17.99 21.99 -49.79
C MET A 1 -18.53 20.93 -48.84
N THR A 2 -18.67 19.69 -49.30
CA THR A 2 -19.21 18.57 -48.52
C THR A 2 -18.05 17.78 -47.91
N ARG A 3 -18.01 17.77 -46.57
CA ARG A 3 -17.05 16.99 -45.76
C ARG A 3 -17.23 15.49 -46.07
N PRO A 4 -16.15 14.73 -46.33
CA PRO A 4 -16.27 13.29 -46.56
C PRO A 4 -16.70 12.57 -45.27
N PRO A 5 -17.46 11.46 -45.38
CA PRO A 5 -17.82 10.64 -44.24
C PRO A 5 -16.57 10.01 -43.61
N SER A 6 -16.47 10.06 -42.29
CA SER A 6 -15.43 9.39 -41.52
C SER A 6 -15.49 7.87 -41.76
N PRO A 7 -14.35 7.18 -41.91
CA PRO A 7 -14.35 5.73 -42.05
C PRO A 7 -14.87 5.06 -40.76
N PRO A 8 -15.52 3.89 -40.86
CA PRO A 8 -15.89 3.09 -39.70
C PRO A 8 -14.62 2.70 -38.94
N ARG A 9 -14.65 2.82 -37.60
CA ARG A 9 -13.56 2.35 -36.74
C ARG A 9 -13.36 0.85 -36.97
N SER A 10 -12.13 0.45 -37.26
CA SER A 10 -11.73 -0.94 -37.48
C SER A 10 -12.05 -1.82 -36.26
N PRO A 11 -12.31 -3.13 -36.42
CA PRO A 11 -12.48 -4.09 -35.32
C PRO A 11 -11.18 -4.40 -34.55
N GLN A 12 -10.20 -3.49 -34.56
CA GLN A 12 -8.88 -3.62 -33.92
C GLN A 12 -8.89 -3.18 -32.44
N ASP A 13 -10.04 -2.79 -31.90
CA ASP A 13 -10.21 -2.50 -30.47
C ASP A 13 -10.50 -3.77 -29.63
N ALA A 14 -10.56 -4.95 -30.26
CA ALA A 14 -10.56 -6.21 -29.53
C ALA A 14 -9.13 -6.53 -29.11
N PHE A 15 -8.78 -6.21 -27.86
CA PHE A 15 -7.52 -6.66 -27.26
C PHE A 15 -7.38 -8.17 -27.45
N SER A 16 -6.22 -8.61 -27.93
CA SER A 16 -5.96 -10.03 -28.09
C SER A 16 -5.85 -10.72 -26.73
N VAL A 17 -6.17 -12.01 -26.67
CA VAL A 17 -6.00 -12.83 -25.46
C VAL A 17 -4.59 -12.74 -24.90
N ALA A 18 -3.59 -12.64 -25.78
CA ALA A 18 -2.19 -12.48 -25.39
C ALA A 18 -1.94 -11.16 -24.66
N GLU A 19 -2.52 -10.05 -25.13
CA GLU A 19 -2.40 -8.74 -24.47
C GLU A 19 -3.09 -8.73 -23.11
N LEU A 20 -4.29 -9.29 -23.00
CA LEU A 20 -4.98 -9.43 -21.71
C LEU A 20 -4.19 -10.32 -20.74
N THR A 21 -3.62 -11.42 -21.24
CA THR A 21 -2.76 -12.31 -20.44
C THR A 21 -1.54 -11.56 -19.91
N GLN A 22 -0.87 -10.79 -20.77
CA GLN A 22 0.28 -9.99 -20.39
C GLN A 22 -0.09 -8.90 -19.38
N ARG A 23 -1.24 -8.24 -19.54
CA ARG A 23 -1.76 -7.25 -18.58
C ARG A 23 -2.05 -7.89 -17.23
N ALA A 24 -2.71 -9.04 -17.21
CA ALA A 24 -2.99 -9.78 -15.98
C ALA A 24 -1.70 -10.18 -15.26
N ALA A 25 -0.70 -10.68 -16.01
CA ALA A 25 0.60 -11.04 -15.46
C ALA A 25 1.36 -9.82 -14.91
N SER A 26 1.36 -8.69 -15.64
CA SER A 26 1.96 -7.43 -15.19
C SER A 26 1.30 -6.91 -13.92
N LEU A 27 -0.02 -7.04 -13.81
CA LEU A 27 -0.75 -6.62 -12.61
C LEU A 27 -0.43 -7.54 -11.43
N GLY A 28 -0.34 -8.85 -11.66
CA GLY A 28 0.09 -9.81 -10.64
C GLY A 28 1.50 -9.52 -10.13
N ALA A 29 2.45 -9.19 -11.01
CA ALA A 29 3.81 -8.81 -10.61
C ALA A 29 3.82 -7.53 -9.75
N ALA A 30 3.01 -6.53 -10.11
CA ALA A 30 2.89 -5.30 -9.33
C ALA A 30 2.27 -5.55 -7.93
N LEU A 31 1.33 -6.49 -7.81
CA LEU A 31 0.77 -6.89 -6.51
C LEU A 31 1.79 -7.62 -5.63
N GLU A 32 2.63 -8.47 -6.22
CA GLU A 32 3.72 -9.14 -5.49
C GLU A 32 4.80 -8.16 -5.03
N GLU A 33 5.15 -7.18 -5.87
CA GLU A 33 6.07 -6.09 -5.51
C GLU A 33 5.48 -5.23 -4.37
N ALA A 34 4.21 -4.83 -4.49
CA ALA A 34 3.49 -4.16 -3.42
C ALA A 34 3.50 -5.00 -2.13
N ARG A 35 3.28 -6.31 -2.21
CA ARG A 35 3.35 -7.14 -0.99
C ARG A 35 4.73 -7.06 -0.34
N ALA A 36 5.80 -7.19 -1.12
CA ALA A 36 7.17 -7.11 -0.61
C ALA A 36 7.47 -5.74 0.03
N GLU A 37 6.98 -4.66 -0.57
CA GLU A 37 7.08 -3.31 0.00
C GLU A 37 6.32 -3.19 1.34
N ALA A 38 5.13 -3.78 1.45
CA ALA A 38 4.30 -3.74 2.65
C ALA A 38 4.96 -4.52 3.79
N GLU A 39 5.51 -5.70 3.48
CA GLU A 39 6.29 -6.52 4.41
C GLU A 39 7.55 -5.77 4.89
N ALA A 40 8.17 -4.96 4.03
CA ALA A 40 9.29 -4.08 4.39
C ALA A 40 8.85 -2.82 5.18
N GLY A 41 7.55 -2.61 5.36
CA GLY A 41 6.97 -1.46 6.07
C GLY A 41 6.92 -0.17 5.25
N VAL A 42 7.16 -0.25 3.93
CA VAL A 42 7.02 0.88 3.00
C VAL A 42 5.54 1.20 2.81
N LEU A 43 5.20 2.49 2.70
CA LEU A 43 3.84 2.91 2.40
C LEU A 43 3.60 2.82 0.89
N ILE A 44 2.52 2.15 0.51
CA ILE A 44 2.19 1.84 -0.87
C ILE A 44 0.90 2.56 -1.25
N ASP A 45 0.88 3.12 -2.45
CA ASP A 45 -0.34 3.66 -3.05
C ASP A 45 -0.96 2.64 -4.01
N LEU A 46 -2.13 2.10 -3.63
CA LEU A 46 -2.92 1.18 -4.45
C LEU A 46 -4.04 1.91 -5.21
N ALA A 47 -4.04 3.24 -5.27
CA ALA A 47 -5.04 4.00 -5.99
C ALA A 47 -5.16 3.55 -7.46
N GLY A 48 -6.41 3.43 -7.93
CA GLY A 48 -6.72 2.98 -9.29
C GLY A 48 -6.42 1.51 -9.59
N LEU A 49 -6.07 0.69 -8.58
CA LEU A 49 -6.02 -0.77 -8.75
C LEU A 49 -7.40 -1.33 -9.12
N GLU A 50 -8.45 -0.89 -8.42
CA GLU A 50 -9.85 -1.26 -8.70
C GLU A 50 -10.21 -1.02 -10.16
N ASP A 51 -10.01 0.20 -10.67
CA ASP A 51 -10.34 0.57 -12.05
C ASP A 51 -9.57 -0.30 -13.07
N ARG A 52 -8.30 -0.61 -12.80
CA ARG A 52 -7.48 -1.46 -13.65
C ARG A 52 -7.99 -2.90 -13.68
N VAL A 53 -8.36 -3.46 -12.53
CA VAL A 53 -8.95 -4.80 -12.42
C VAL A 53 -10.32 -4.84 -13.09
N ALA A 54 -11.19 -3.87 -12.80
CA ALA A 54 -12.52 -3.78 -13.38
C ALA A 54 -12.47 -3.71 -14.91
N ARG A 55 -11.54 -2.91 -15.45
CA ARG A 55 -11.31 -2.84 -16.90
C ARG A 55 -10.82 -4.16 -17.48
N LEU A 56 -9.88 -4.83 -16.81
CA LEU A 56 -9.39 -6.16 -17.24
C LEU A 56 -10.53 -7.19 -17.27
N CYS A 57 -11.39 -7.20 -16.25
CA CYS A 57 -12.55 -8.09 -16.19
C CYS A 57 -13.57 -7.78 -17.28
N ALA A 58 -13.90 -6.50 -17.50
CA ALA A 58 -14.83 -6.10 -18.56
C ALA A 58 -14.32 -6.45 -19.96
N GLU A 59 -13.01 -6.30 -20.21
CA GLU A 59 -12.36 -6.69 -21.46
C GLU A 59 -12.39 -8.23 -21.63
N ALA A 60 -12.19 -9.00 -20.56
CA ALA A 60 -12.28 -10.47 -20.59
C ALA A 60 -13.72 -10.99 -20.79
N GLU A 61 -14.73 -10.34 -20.20
CA GLU A 61 -16.15 -10.67 -20.37
C GLU A 61 -16.64 -10.44 -21.80
N GLY A 62 -16.04 -9.48 -22.52
CA GLY A 62 -16.34 -9.20 -23.92
C GLY A 62 -15.80 -10.25 -24.90
N MET A 63 -15.01 -11.23 -24.44
CA MET A 63 -14.36 -12.22 -25.30
C MET A 63 -15.22 -13.46 -25.59
N PRO A 64 -14.98 -14.14 -26.73
CA PRO A 64 -15.52 -15.48 -26.96
C PRO A 64 -15.14 -16.45 -25.85
N HIS A 65 -16.04 -17.37 -25.49
CA HIS A 65 -15.83 -18.31 -24.37
C HIS A 65 -14.55 -19.15 -24.48
N SER A 66 -14.15 -19.53 -25.71
CA SER A 66 -12.90 -20.26 -25.97
C SER A 66 -11.65 -19.45 -25.62
N GLU A 67 -11.70 -18.15 -25.84
CA GLU A 67 -10.62 -17.20 -25.59
C GLU A 67 -10.55 -16.83 -24.10
N ALA A 68 -11.70 -16.56 -23.49
CA ALA A 68 -11.82 -16.29 -22.05
C ALA A 68 -11.29 -17.45 -21.19
N ARG A 69 -11.44 -18.70 -21.65
CA ARG A 69 -10.93 -19.88 -20.92
C ARG A 69 -9.41 -19.84 -20.72
N ALA A 70 -8.66 -19.24 -21.63
CA ALA A 70 -7.21 -19.09 -21.50
C ALA A 70 -6.82 -18.09 -20.41
N LEU A 71 -7.71 -17.14 -20.08
CA LEU A 71 -7.49 -16.10 -19.06
C LEU A 71 -7.75 -16.60 -17.63
N LEU A 72 -8.41 -17.75 -17.45
CA LEU A 72 -8.75 -18.28 -16.12
C LEU A 72 -7.52 -18.52 -15.23
N GLY A 73 -6.41 -18.99 -15.80
CA GLY A 73 -5.16 -19.18 -15.05
C GLY A 73 -4.58 -17.85 -14.56
N PRO A 74 -4.26 -16.90 -15.47
CA PRO A 74 -3.78 -15.57 -15.09
C PRO A 74 -4.69 -14.82 -14.11
N LEU A 75 -6.01 -14.85 -14.32
CA LEU A 75 -6.98 -14.20 -13.42
C LEU A 75 -7.05 -14.90 -12.06
N GLY A 76 -6.97 -16.23 -12.02
CA GLY A 76 -6.89 -16.99 -10.78
C GLY A 76 -5.64 -16.66 -9.96
N ASN A 77 -4.49 -16.50 -10.63
CA ASN A 77 -3.25 -16.07 -9.98
C ASN A 77 -3.37 -14.64 -9.43
N LEU A 78 -4.02 -13.73 -10.17
CA LEU A 78 -4.28 -12.37 -9.70
C LEU A 78 -5.09 -12.37 -8.40
N VAL A 79 -6.18 -13.16 -8.35
CA VAL A 79 -7.00 -13.30 -7.15
C VAL A 79 -6.19 -13.87 -5.99
N ALA A 80 -5.41 -14.92 -6.24
CA ALA A 80 -4.57 -15.55 -5.22
C ALA A 80 -3.50 -14.60 -4.64
N ALA A 81 -3.06 -13.58 -5.38
CA ALA A 81 -2.10 -12.58 -4.91
C ALA A 81 -2.71 -11.50 -4.01
N LEU A 82 -4.03 -11.31 -4.05
CA LEU A 82 -4.72 -10.28 -3.24
C LEU A 82 -4.77 -10.65 -1.75
N ASP A 83 -5.00 -11.91 -1.40
CA ASP A 83 -5.10 -12.33 0.00
C ASP A 83 -3.78 -12.12 0.78
N PRO A 84 -2.59 -12.53 0.26
CA PRO A 84 -1.32 -12.23 0.91
C PRO A 84 -1.04 -10.74 1.04
N LEU A 85 -1.38 -9.93 0.03
CA LEU A 85 -1.21 -8.48 0.09
C LEU A 85 -2.09 -7.86 1.19
N ALA A 86 -3.36 -8.27 1.28
CA ALA A 86 -4.26 -7.80 2.34
C ALA A 86 -3.73 -8.16 3.73
N ALA A 87 -3.20 -9.38 3.91
CA ALA A 87 -2.60 -9.81 5.16
C ALA A 87 -1.36 -8.97 5.52
N ALA A 88 -0.48 -8.67 4.55
CA ALA A 88 0.70 -7.84 4.76
C ALA A 88 0.34 -6.41 5.19
N LEU A 89 -0.65 -5.79 4.54
CA LEU A 89 -1.13 -4.46 4.90
C LEU A 89 -1.76 -4.41 6.30
N ALA A 90 -2.52 -5.44 6.68
CA ALA A 90 -3.11 -5.55 8.01
C ALA A 90 -2.03 -5.67 9.10
N ASP A 91 -1.00 -6.49 8.87
CA ASP A 91 0.15 -6.63 9.78
C ASP A 91 0.95 -5.32 9.89
N GLN A 92 1.20 -4.64 8.77
CA GLN A 92 1.84 -3.32 8.75
C GLN A 92 1.04 -2.29 9.58
N GLN A 93 -0.28 -2.28 9.44
CA GLN A 93 -1.15 -1.42 10.22
C GLN A 93 -1.08 -1.74 11.71
N ALA A 94 -1.16 -3.02 12.09
CA ALA A 94 -1.06 -3.44 13.49
C ALA A 94 0.29 -3.04 14.13
N LYS A 95 1.40 -3.23 13.41
CA LYS A 95 2.73 -2.77 13.84
C LYS A 95 2.79 -1.26 14.03
N ARG A 96 2.17 -0.50 13.13
CA ARG A 96 2.09 0.97 13.22
C ARG A 96 1.28 1.40 14.44
N GLU A 97 0.13 0.82 14.67
CA GLU A 97 -0.70 1.10 15.85
C GLU A 97 0.04 0.77 17.15
N HIS A 98 0.73 -0.38 17.20
CA HIS A 98 1.54 -0.76 18.35
C HIS A 98 2.70 0.22 18.62
N SER A 99 3.42 0.64 17.58
CA SER A 99 4.52 1.60 17.73
C SER A 99 4.04 2.98 18.19
N ILE A 100 2.89 3.44 17.70
CA ILE A 100 2.25 4.68 18.17
C ILE A 100 1.82 4.53 19.63
N ALA A 101 1.19 3.42 20.01
CA ALA A 101 0.78 3.16 21.39
C ALA A 101 1.98 3.11 22.34
N ALA A 102 3.08 2.46 21.95
CA ALA A 102 4.32 2.43 22.73
C ALA A 102 4.95 3.83 22.88
N ALA A 103 4.95 4.64 21.82
CA ALA A 103 5.45 6.01 21.85
C ALA A 103 4.60 6.92 22.77
N LEU A 104 3.28 6.75 22.77
CA LEU A 104 2.38 7.46 23.68
C LEU A 104 2.55 7.00 25.13
N ALA A 105 2.64 5.68 25.38
CA ALA A 105 2.87 5.15 26.72
C ALA A 105 4.22 5.61 27.31
N GLY A 106 5.28 5.65 26.50
CA GLY A 106 6.59 6.18 26.91
C GLY A 106 6.59 7.70 27.15
N ARG A 107 5.69 8.44 26.50
CA ARG A 107 5.49 9.88 26.76
C ARG A 107 4.84 10.16 28.11
N ASP A 108 3.98 9.25 28.56
CA ASP A 108 3.28 9.33 29.84
C ASP A 108 4.03 8.63 30.99
N ASP A 109 5.24 8.13 30.74
CA ASP A 109 6.02 7.39 31.72
C ASP A 109 6.42 8.31 32.91
N PRO A 110 5.92 8.08 34.13
CA PRO A 110 6.11 8.96 35.28
C PRO A 110 7.59 9.12 35.66
N HIS A 111 8.46 8.19 35.26
CA HIS A 111 9.90 8.31 35.44
C HIS A 111 10.52 9.46 34.65
N THR A 112 10.05 9.73 33.42
CA THR A 112 10.53 10.88 32.63
C THR A 112 9.92 12.19 33.11
N ALA A 113 8.66 12.20 33.58
CA ALA A 113 8.06 13.35 34.25
C ALA A 113 8.80 13.70 35.56
N ARG A 114 9.13 12.70 36.37
CA ARG A 114 9.87 12.87 37.64
C ARG A 114 11.31 13.27 37.41
N GLN A 115 12.00 12.75 36.40
CA GLN A 115 13.34 13.20 36.00
C GLN A 115 13.33 14.65 35.52
N ARG A 116 12.34 15.06 34.73
CA ARG A 116 12.16 16.47 34.31
C ARG A 116 11.89 17.39 35.49
N ALA A 117 11.03 16.99 36.42
CA ALA A 117 10.75 17.75 37.63
C ALA A 117 12.00 17.85 38.54
N ALA A 118 12.72 16.74 38.73
CA ALA A 118 13.95 16.72 39.51
C ALA A 118 15.07 17.57 38.87
N ALA A 119 15.16 17.65 37.54
CA ALA A 119 16.10 18.54 36.86
C ALA A 119 15.71 20.02 37.00
N ALA A 120 14.42 20.34 36.92
CA ALA A 120 13.91 21.71 37.08
C ALA A 120 14.05 22.25 38.50
N TYR A 121 13.86 21.41 39.52
CA TYR A 121 13.96 21.80 40.93
C TYR A 121 15.32 21.46 41.57
N GLY A 122 16.17 20.68 40.90
CA GLY A 122 17.34 20.03 41.53
C GLY A 122 18.66 20.77 41.45
N ARG A 123 18.82 21.85 40.67
CA ARG A 123 20.07 22.64 40.73
C ARG A 123 19.98 24.05 40.14
N THR A 124 19.64 25.03 40.98
CA THR A 124 20.28 26.36 40.97
C THR A 124 19.95 27.13 42.25
N GLY A 125 20.88 27.07 43.20
CA GLY A 125 21.09 28.11 44.20
C GLY A 125 22.59 28.24 44.45
N PRO A 126 23.29 29.19 43.79
CA PRO A 126 24.70 29.47 44.05
C PRO A 126 24.85 30.60 45.10
N GLY A 127 25.63 30.36 46.15
CA GLY A 127 26.04 31.34 47.17
C GLY A 127 26.60 30.62 48.41
N ARG A 128 27.92 30.45 48.59
CA ARG A 128 28.91 31.45 49.07
C ARG A 128 28.58 31.86 50.52
N THR A 129 29.40 31.78 51.56
CA THR A 129 30.83 31.55 51.83
C THR A 129 30.99 31.39 53.35
N ASP A 130 32.15 30.86 53.74
CA ASP A 130 32.92 31.21 54.95
C ASP A 130 32.58 30.66 56.34
N GLU A 131 33.64 30.03 56.86
CA GLU A 131 34.23 30.15 58.19
C GLU A 131 33.78 29.27 59.40
N LEU A 132 34.81 28.56 59.87
CA LEU A 132 35.14 27.98 61.18
C LEU A 132 34.63 28.77 62.42
N PRO A 133 34.43 28.10 63.58
CA PRO A 133 35.53 27.60 64.44
C PRO A 133 35.41 26.13 64.89
#